data_AF-A4HTN5-F1
#
_entry.id   AF-A4HTN5-F1
#
_cell.length_a   1.000
_cell.length_b   1.000
_cell.length_c   1.000
_cell.angle_alpha   90.00
_cell.angle_beta   90.00
_cell.angle_gamma   90.00
#
_symmetry.space_group_name_H-M   'P 1'
#
loop_
_entity.id
_entity.type
_entity.pdbx_description
1 polymer ?
#
loop_
_entity_poly.entity_id
_entity_poly.type
_entity_poly.pdbx_seq_one_letter_code
_entity_poly.pdbx_strand_id
1 'polypeptide(L)'
;MLSFTFALCLSAKQLSHGPLATHTRKQSFRQSRKALQMSRLRSQTQRANFNLQQELNQDFGARQHAFAQGRLSMQRAAEDLMYDRAYRAQRHGGRAGQVYRTTKDRAAEMATARQLLQMQESTRRLMKKGRTQRTESFRAQKQWNR
;
A
#
# COMPACT_ATOMS: atom_id res chain seq x y z
N MET A 1 -20.63 21.90 -64.93
CA MET A 1 -19.54 22.83 -65.25
C MET A 1 -19.67 24.08 -64.41
N LEU A 2 -18.71 24.36 -63.54
CA LEU A 2 -18.16 25.69 -63.22
C LEU A 2 -17.22 25.55 -62.01
N SER A 3 -15.95 25.57 -62.35
CA SER A 3 -14.79 25.64 -61.48
C SER A 3 -14.77 26.97 -60.71
N PHE A 4 -14.39 26.94 -59.43
CA PHE A 4 -13.67 28.05 -58.82
C PHE A 4 -12.66 27.47 -57.81
N THR A 5 -11.57 26.94 -58.37
CA THR A 5 -10.29 26.82 -57.67
C THR A 5 -9.75 28.23 -57.43
N PHE A 6 -10.30 28.96 -56.46
CA PHE A 6 -9.52 30.02 -55.83
C PHE A 6 -8.62 29.33 -54.80
N ALA A 7 -7.47 28.87 -55.30
CA ALA A 7 -6.28 28.76 -54.49
C ALA A 7 -5.96 30.15 -53.95
N LEU A 8 -6.66 30.55 -52.89
CA LEU A 8 -6.23 31.60 -51.99
C LEU A 8 -5.00 31.04 -51.29
N CYS A 9 -3.89 31.06 -52.02
CA CYS A 9 -2.54 31.15 -51.49
C CYS A 9 -2.50 32.44 -50.67
N LEU A 10 -3.15 32.44 -49.50
CA LEU A 10 -2.93 33.40 -48.45
C LEU A 10 -1.47 33.23 -48.09
N SER A 11 -0.65 34.09 -48.69
CA SER A 11 0.76 34.24 -48.38
C SER A 11 0.89 34.21 -46.87
N ALA A 12 1.66 33.26 -46.33
CA ALA A 12 1.86 33.10 -44.90
C ALA A 12 2.34 34.40 -44.22
N LYS A 13 2.86 35.36 -44.99
CA LYS A 13 3.26 36.70 -44.54
C LYS A 13 2.10 37.68 -44.28
N GLN A 14 0.90 37.46 -44.82
CA GLN A 14 -0.26 38.31 -44.52
C GLN A 14 -0.97 37.89 -43.22
N LEU A 15 -0.82 36.62 -42.81
CA LEU A 15 -1.35 36.13 -41.53
C LEU A 15 -0.55 36.61 -40.30
N SER A 16 0.60 37.27 -40.48
CA SER A 16 1.38 37.81 -39.36
C SER A 16 0.98 39.25 -38.96
N HIS A 17 0.31 40.01 -39.82
CA HIS A 17 0.08 41.45 -39.59
C HIS A 17 -1.38 41.93 -39.81
N GLY A 18 -2.35 41.03 -39.90
CA GLY A 18 -3.79 41.38 -40.00
C GLY A 18 -4.54 41.27 -38.66
N PRO A 19 -5.78 41.79 -38.55
CA PRO A 19 -6.62 41.64 -37.37
C PRO A 19 -6.78 40.16 -36.95
N LEU A 20 -6.86 39.24 -37.91
CA LEU A 20 -6.86 37.79 -37.66
C LEU A 20 -5.59 37.29 -36.94
N ALA A 21 -4.42 37.85 -37.22
CA ALA A 21 -3.16 37.53 -36.53
C ALA A 21 -3.22 37.88 -35.04
N THR A 22 -3.86 39.00 -34.70
CA THR A 22 -4.03 39.41 -33.30
C THR A 22 -5.04 38.51 -32.58
N HIS A 23 -6.09 38.05 -33.27
CA HIS A 23 -7.06 37.09 -32.74
C HIS A 23 -6.43 35.73 -32.48
N THR A 24 -5.61 35.20 -33.40
CA THR A 24 -4.91 33.92 -33.19
C THR A 24 -3.90 34.00 -32.05
N ARG A 25 -3.14 35.10 -31.91
CA ARG A 25 -2.23 35.30 -30.76
C ARG A 25 -2.96 35.35 -29.41
N LYS A 26 -4.11 36.03 -29.34
CA LYS A 26 -4.93 36.06 -28.11
C LYS A 26 -5.52 34.68 -27.80
N GLN A 27 -5.99 33.93 -28.81
CA GLN A 27 -6.50 32.57 -28.62
C GLN A 27 -5.40 31.58 -28.21
N SER A 28 -4.23 31.61 -28.85
CA SER A 28 -3.10 30.73 -28.50
C SER A 28 -2.56 31.03 -27.10
N PHE A 29 -2.50 32.31 -26.69
CA PHE A 29 -2.13 32.68 -25.33
C PHE A 29 -3.18 32.24 -24.28
N ARG A 30 -4.48 32.31 -24.61
CA ARG A 30 -5.53 31.76 -23.73
C ARG A 30 -5.43 30.24 -23.60
N GLN A 31 -5.14 29.54 -24.70
CA GLN A 31 -4.90 28.10 -24.70
C GLN A 31 -3.65 27.75 -23.88
N SER A 32 -2.56 28.50 -24.00
CA SER A 32 -1.35 28.27 -23.19
C SER A 32 -1.60 28.53 -21.70
N ARG A 33 -2.35 29.59 -21.34
CA ARG A 33 -2.73 29.86 -19.95
C ARG A 33 -3.63 28.77 -19.38
N LYS A 34 -4.65 28.32 -20.11
CA LYS A 34 -5.52 27.21 -19.69
C LYS A 34 -4.73 25.91 -19.55
N ALA A 35 -3.86 25.58 -20.51
CA ALA A 35 -2.99 24.41 -20.45
C ALA A 35 -2.06 24.46 -19.24
N LEU A 36 -1.50 25.64 -18.93
CA LEU A 36 -0.64 25.85 -17.77
C LEU A 36 -1.42 25.71 -16.44
N GLN A 37 -2.66 26.22 -16.36
CA GLN A 37 -3.53 25.99 -15.21
C GLN A 37 -3.87 24.51 -15.02
N MET A 38 -4.22 23.80 -16.10
CA MET A 38 -4.47 22.36 -16.05
C MET A 38 -3.22 21.56 -15.65
N SER A 39 -2.04 21.96 -16.11
CA SER A 39 -0.76 21.35 -15.72
C SER A 39 -0.47 21.55 -14.22
N ARG A 40 -0.70 22.76 -13.71
CA ARG A 40 -0.58 23.05 -12.27
C ARG A 40 -1.54 22.22 -11.44
N LEU A 41 -2.82 22.16 -11.82
CA LEU A 41 -3.82 21.34 -11.15
C LEU A 41 -3.41 19.87 -11.16
N ARG A 42 -2.99 19.32 -12.30
CA ARG A 42 -2.51 17.94 -12.41
C ARG A 42 -1.32 17.68 -11.49
N SER A 43 -0.35 18.59 -11.45
CA SER A 43 0.82 18.46 -10.57
C SER A 43 0.44 18.51 -9.09
N GLN A 44 -0.50 19.38 -8.70
CA GLN A 44 -1.03 19.43 -7.34
C GLN A 44 -1.76 18.14 -6.96
N THR A 45 -2.65 17.64 -7.83
CA THR A 45 -3.35 16.37 -7.62
C THR A 45 -2.37 15.19 -7.54
N GLN A 46 -1.34 15.15 -8.38
CA GLN A 46 -0.31 14.12 -8.33
C GLN A 46 0.47 14.13 -7.01
N ARG A 47 0.84 15.32 -6.50
CA ARG A 47 1.48 15.46 -5.19
C ARG A 47 0.57 15.02 -4.05
N ALA A 48 -0.69 15.43 -4.07
CA ALA A 48 -1.67 15.02 -3.06
C ALA A 48 -1.88 13.49 -3.06
N ASN A 49 -2.04 12.89 -4.24
CA ASN A 49 -2.17 11.44 -4.38
C ASN A 49 -0.92 10.70 -3.92
N PHE A 50 0.27 11.22 -4.22
CA PHE A 50 1.54 10.64 -3.76
C PHE A 50 1.64 10.67 -2.23
N ASN A 51 1.31 11.81 -1.60
CA ASN A 51 1.33 11.94 -0.15
C ASN A 51 0.35 10.97 0.51
N LEU A 52 -0.89 10.88 0.00
CA LEU A 52 -1.89 9.91 0.48
C LEU A 52 -1.40 8.47 0.33
N GLN A 53 -0.77 8.14 -0.80
CA GLN A 53 -0.20 6.81 -1.02
C GLN A 53 0.95 6.52 -0.04
N GLN A 54 1.78 7.52 0.26
CA GLN A 54 2.87 7.40 1.22
C GLN A 54 2.35 7.16 2.64
N GLU A 55 1.32 7.91 3.09
CA GLU A 55 0.65 7.71 4.39
C GLU A 55 0.06 6.30 4.49
N LEU A 56 -0.69 5.86 3.47
CA LEU A 56 -1.27 4.51 3.43
C LEU A 56 -0.20 3.42 3.48
N ASN A 57 0.95 3.63 2.81
CA ASN A 57 2.07 2.70 2.85
C ASN A 57 2.74 2.65 4.24
N GLN A 58 2.87 3.78 4.91
CA GLN A 58 3.42 3.86 6.27
C GLN A 58 2.51 3.13 7.27
N ASP A 59 1.21 3.43 7.25
CA ASP A 59 0.21 2.76 8.08
C ASP A 59 0.20 1.25 7.85
N PHE A 60 0.25 0.85 6.58
CA PHE A 60 0.31 -0.56 6.22
C PHE A 60 1.60 -1.22 6.73
N GLY A 61 2.75 -0.57 6.58
CA GLY A 61 4.04 -1.04 7.10
C GLY A 61 4.03 -1.19 8.62
N ALA A 62 3.49 -0.21 9.33
CA ALA A 62 3.35 -0.25 10.79
C ALA A 62 2.45 -1.41 11.25
N ARG A 63 1.31 -1.62 10.59
CA ARG A 63 0.42 -2.77 10.85
C ARG A 63 1.14 -4.09 10.60
N GLN A 64 1.86 -4.22 9.48
CA GLN A 64 2.62 -5.45 9.19
C GLN A 64 3.67 -5.74 10.26
N HIS A 65 4.38 -4.71 10.72
CA HIS A 65 5.37 -4.86 11.77
C HIS A 65 4.73 -5.31 13.09
N ALA A 66 3.63 -4.68 13.50
CA ALA A 66 2.88 -5.07 14.70
C ALA A 66 2.39 -6.53 14.61
N PHE A 67 1.86 -6.96 13.46
CA PHE A 67 1.47 -8.35 13.24
C PHE A 67 2.67 -9.31 13.32
N ALA A 68 3.80 -8.95 12.72
CA ALA A 68 5.01 -9.77 12.77
C ALA A 68 5.55 -9.90 14.21
N GLN A 69 5.55 -8.82 14.97
CA GLN A 69 5.94 -8.81 16.39
C GLN A 69 4.99 -9.66 17.24
N GLY A 70 3.68 -9.49 17.10
CA GLY A 70 2.68 -10.30 17.80
C GLY A 70 2.81 -11.79 17.47
N ARG A 71 3.19 -12.11 16.22
CA ARG A 71 3.46 -13.48 15.79
C ARG A 71 4.68 -14.07 16.49
N LEU A 72 5.77 -13.31 16.58
CA LEU A 72 7.00 -13.72 17.25
C LEU A 72 6.79 -13.88 18.76
N SER A 73 6.01 -12.99 19.39
CA SER A 73 5.69 -13.11 20.82
C SER A 73 4.84 -14.35 21.11
N MET A 74 3.82 -14.63 20.30
CA MET A 74 3.03 -15.87 20.41
C MET A 74 3.90 -17.11 20.23
N GLN A 75 4.79 -17.12 19.24
CA GLN A 75 5.71 -18.24 19.03
C GLN A 75 6.64 -18.43 20.24
N ARG A 76 7.26 -17.36 20.75
CA ARG A 76 8.13 -17.43 21.93
C ARG A 76 7.37 -17.92 23.17
N ALA A 77 6.17 -17.40 23.41
CA ALA A 77 5.33 -17.85 24.51
C ALA A 77 4.97 -19.34 24.39
N ALA A 78 4.65 -19.82 23.18
CA ALA A 78 4.41 -21.23 22.94
C ALA A 78 5.67 -22.07 23.18
N GLU A 79 6.83 -21.63 22.70
CA GLU A 79 8.12 -22.30 22.91
C GLU A 79 8.49 -22.34 24.40
N ASP A 80 8.30 -21.24 25.14
CA ASP A 80 8.61 -21.17 26.56
C ASP A 80 7.75 -22.13 27.38
N LEU A 81 6.45 -22.26 27.03
CA LEU A 81 5.56 -23.28 27.57
C LEU A 81 6.03 -24.68 27.15
N MET A 82 6.34 -24.92 25.88
CA MET A 82 6.75 -26.25 25.39
C MET A 82 8.07 -26.73 25.99
N TYR A 83 9.04 -25.85 26.20
CA TYR A 83 10.35 -26.20 26.74
C TYR A 83 10.45 -26.01 28.25
N ASP A 84 9.34 -25.61 28.89
CA ASP A 84 9.25 -25.44 30.33
C ASP A 84 10.32 -24.47 30.87
N ARG A 85 10.67 -23.45 30.06
CA ARG A 85 11.80 -22.55 30.32
C ARG A 85 11.57 -21.74 31.60
N ALA A 86 10.35 -21.28 31.82
CA ALA A 86 9.97 -20.54 33.03
C ALA A 86 10.15 -21.38 34.30
N TYR A 87 9.69 -22.64 34.28
CA TYR A 87 9.83 -23.55 35.42
C TYR A 87 11.30 -23.91 35.68
N ARG A 88 12.08 -24.18 34.63
CA ARG A 88 13.53 -24.42 34.75
C ARG A 88 14.24 -23.22 35.36
N ALA A 89 13.93 -22.00 34.93
CA ALA A 89 14.48 -20.78 35.50
C ALA A 89 14.14 -20.63 36.99
N GLN A 90 12.90 -20.95 37.39
CA GLN A 90 12.49 -20.94 38.81
C GLN A 90 13.25 -21.97 39.66
N ARG A 91 13.54 -23.16 39.13
CA ARG A 91 14.35 -24.16 39.85
C ARG A 91 15.79 -23.70 40.06
N HIS A 92 16.41 -23.08 39.05
CA HIS A 92 17.77 -22.53 39.17
C HIS A 92 17.86 -21.38 40.17
N GLY A 93 16.80 -20.57 40.30
CA GLY A 93 16.71 -19.48 41.30
C GLY A 93 16.48 -19.94 42.74
N GLY A 94 16.67 -21.22 43.07
CA GLY A 94 16.55 -21.75 44.43
C GLY A 94 15.11 -22.00 44.91
N ARG A 95 14.09 -21.78 44.07
CA ARG A 95 12.67 -22.05 44.41
C ARG A 95 12.19 -23.43 44.00
N ALA A 96 13.11 -24.35 43.69
CA ALA A 96 12.81 -25.66 43.13
C ALA A 96 11.86 -26.53 44.00
N GLY A 97 11.78 -26.27 45.31
CA GLY A 97 10.88 -26.96 46.23
C GLY A 97 9.50 -26.32 46.41
N GLN A 98 9.26 -25.11 45.90
CA GLN A 98 7.99 -24.39 46.11
C GLN A 98 6.94 -24.69 45.03
N VAL A 99 7.36 -25.19 43.87
CA VAL A 99 6.48 -25.36 42.71
C VAL A 99 6.35 -26.85 42.40
N TYR A 100 5.34 -27.50 42.98
CA TYR A 100 4.92 -28.82 42.56
C TYR A 100 4.04 -28.68 41.32
N ARG A 101 4.42 -29.37 40.25
CA ARG A 101 3.70 -29.33 38.99
C ARG A 101 3.15 -30.70 38.66
N THR A 102 1.85 -30.78 38.44
CA THR A 102 1.18 -32.04 38.11
C THR A 102 1.24 -32.33 36.62
N THR A 103 1.01 -33.59 36.23
CA THR A 103 0.86 -33.98 34.83
C THR A 103 -0.31 -33.26 34.14
N LYS A 104 -1.38 -32.93 34.90
CA LYS A 104 -2.51 -32.15 34.41
C LYS A 104 -2.11 -30.72 34.05
N ASP A 105 -1.31 -30.06 34.89
CA ASP A 105 -0.80 -28.70 34.61
C ASP A 105 0.11 -28.70 33.37
N ARG A 106 0.86 -29.80 33.17
CA ARG A 106 1.67 -29.97 31.97
C ARG A 106 0.83 -30.13 30.70
N ALA A 107 -0.22 -30.92 30.77
CA ALA A 107 -1.14 -31.09 29.66
C ALA A 107 -1.86 -29.77 29.29
N ALA A 108 -2.26 -28.99 30.30
CA ALA A 108 -2.89 -27.68 30.11
C ALA A 108 -1.95 -26.68 29.40
N GLU A 109 -0.70 -26.54 29.86
CA GLU A 109 0.25 -25.65 29.19
C GLU A 109 0.59 -26.08 27.76
N MET A 110 0.70 -27.39 27.50
CA MET A 110 0.91 -27.90 26.15
C MET A 110 -0.33 -27.66 25.26
N ALA A 111 -1.54 -27.69 25.81
CA ALA A 111 -2.75 -27.29 25.10
C ALA A 111 -2.70 -25.79 24.74
N THR A 112 -2.35 -24.92 25.69
CA THR A 112 -2.17 -23.48 25.46
C THR A 112 -1.10 -23.20 24.41
N ALA A 113 0.04 -23.88 24.47
CA ALA A 113 1.10 -23.73 23.48
C ALA A 113 0.64 -24.09 22.07
N ARG A 114 -0.12 -25.19 21.92
CA ARG A 114 -0.72 -25.57 20.63
C ARG A 114 -1.70 -24.52 20.13
N GLN A 115 -2.54 -23.95 21.01
CA GLN A 115 -3.48 -22.89 20.65
C GLN A 115 -2.74 -21.64 20.15
N LEU A 116 -1.67 -21.22 20.84
CA LEU A 116 -0.84 -20.09 20.40
C LEU A 116 -0.22 -20.34 19.01
N LEU A 117 0.28 -21.54 18.76
CA LEU A 117 0.82 -21.90 17.44
C LEU A 117 -0.27 -21.94 16.35
N GLN A 118 -1.48 -22.39 16.67
CA GLN A 118 -2.62 -22.33 15.75
C GLN A 118 -3.02 -20.89 15.43
N MET A 119 -3.05 -20.01 16.43
CA MET A 119 -3.29 -18.58 16.23
C MET A 119 -2.20 -17.94 15.36
N GLN A 120 -0.94 -18.29 15.62
CA GLN A 120 0.22 -17.86 14.82
C GLN A 120 0.11 -18.29 13.34
N GLU A 121 -0.33 -19.51 13.10
CA GLU A 121 -0.49 -20.03 11.74
C GLU A 121 -1.72 -19.43 11.04
N SER A 122 -2.83 -19.23 11.76
CA SER A 122 -4.03 -18.60 11.23
C SER A 122 -3.77 -17.15 10.79
N THR A 123 -3.04 -16.38 11.60
CA THR A 123 -2.64 -15.01 11.28
C THR A 123 -1.70 -14.98 10.06
N ARG A 124 -0.75 -15.91 9.97
CA ARG A 124 0.10 -16.06 8.77
C ARG A 124 -0.73 -16.32 7.50
N ARG A 125 -1.71 -17.22 7.57
CA ARG A 125 -2.59 -17.55 6.43
C ARG A 125 -3.45 -16.35 6.01
N LEU A 126 -4.02 -15.63 6.97
CA LEU A 126 -4.78 -14.41 6.70
C LEU A 126 -3.94 -13.34 6.00
N MET A 127 -2.71 -13.10 6.47
CA MET A 127 -1.79 -12.16 5.81
C MET A 127 -1.43 -12.59 4.39
N LYS A 128 -1.18 -13.89 4.18
CA LYS A 128 -0.89 -14.43 2.85
C LYS A 128 -2.08 -14.26 1.90
N LYS A 129 -3.30 -14.55 2.37
CA LYS A 129 -4.55 -14.36 1.60
C LYS A 129 -4.79 -12.89 1.25
N GLY A 130 -4.56 -11.97 2.20
CA GLY A 130 -4.67 -10.53 1.93
C GLY A 130 -3.64 -10.01 0.92
N ARG A 131 -2.48 -10.66 0.81
CA ARG A 131 -1.50 -10.35 -0.24
C ARG A 131 -1.98 -10.81 -1.62
N THR A 132 -2.47 -12.05 -1.73
CA THR A 132 -2.95 -12.60 -3.02
C THR A 132 -4.15 -11.81 -3.54
N GLN A 133 -5.12 -11.49 -2.68
CA GLN A 133 -6.29 -10.68 -3.05
C GLN A 133 -5.91 -9.30 -3.59
N ARG A 134 -4.93 -8.62 -3.00
CA ARG A 134 -4.43 -7.33 -3.50
C ARG A 134 -3.70 -7.44 -4.83
N THR A 135 -2.93 -8.51 -5.03
CA THR A 135 -2.28 -8.77 -6.32
C THR A 135 -3.31 -9.08 -7.42
N GLU A 136 -4.36 -9.83 -7.09
CA GLU A 136 -5.47 -10.13 -8.00
C GLU A 136 -6.27 -8.86 -8.33
N SER A 137 -6.61 -8.04 -7.33
CA SER A 137 -7.31 -6.77 -7.57
C SER A 137 -6.48 -5.80 -8.43
N PHE A 138 -5.17 -5.72 -8.19
CA PHE A 138 -4.26 -4.90 -9.01
C PHE A 138 -4.19 -5.40 -10.47
N ARG A 139 -4.11 -6.73 -10.66
CA ARG A 139 -4.14 -7.34 -12.00
C ARG A 139 -5.46 -7.06 -12.72
N ALA A 140 -6.59 -7.19 -12.03
CA ALA A 140 -7.92 -6.90 -12.58
C ALA A 140 -8.07 -5.42 -12.97
N GLN A 141 -7.63 -4.49 -12.12
CA GLN A 141 -7.61 -3.06 -12.43
C GLN A 141 -6.75 -2.74 -13.66
N LYS A 142 -5.59 -3.39 -13.79
CA LYS A 142 -4.70 -3.20 -14.96
C LYS A 142 -5.30 -3.76 -16.25
N GLN A 143 -6.10 -4.83 -16.18
CA GLN A 143 -6.83 -5.37 -17.33
C GLN A 143 -7.97 -4.45 -17.76
N TRP A 144 -8.67 -3.83 -16.81
CA TRP A 144 -9.78 -2.91 -17.11
C TRP A 144 -9.33 -1.57 -17.71
N ASN A 145 -8.11 -1.12 -17.41
CA ASN A 145 -7.53 0.11 -17.97
C ASN A 145 -6.87 -0.08 -19.36
N ARG A 146 -6.99 -1.25 -19.98
CA ARG A 146 -6.50 -1.54 -21.35
C ARG A 146 -7.66 -1.54 -22.32
#